data_AF-A0A1H3NHZ7-F1
#
_entry.id   AF-A0A1H3NHZ7-F1
#
_cell.length_a   1.000
_cell.length_b   1.000
_cell.length_c   1.000
_cell.angle_alpha   90.00
_cell.angle_beta   90.00
_cell.angle_gamma   90.00
#
_symmetry.space_group_name_H-M   'P 1'
#
loop_
_entity.id
_entity.type
_entity.pdbx_description
1 polymer ?
#
loop_
_entity_poly.entity_id
_entity_poly.type
_entity_poly.pdbx_seq_one_letter_code
_entity_poly.pdbx_strand_id
1 'polypeptide(L)'
;MPDRSRKRRHVDLNSLAASIVNDSTDEDKPTEPAGDGKDPAAVALGRRGGLKGGRARADKLTPEQRSEIARRAAASRWAKKAEPVEKRA
;
A
#
# COMPACT_ATOMS: atom_id res chain seq x y z
N MET A 1 5.25 -3.91 3.81
CA MET A 1 3.93 -4.57 3.71
C MET A 1 3.16 -3.94 2.57
N PRO A 2 2.67 -4.70 1.57
CA PRO A 2 1.78 -4.14 0.57
C PRO A 2 0.42 -3.87 1.22
N ASP A 3 0.26 -2.69 1.81
CA ASP A 3 -1.01 -2.22 2.38
C ASP A 3 -1.80 -1.44 1.33
N ARG A 4 -2.13 -2.15 0.25
CA ARG A 4 -3.19 -1.78 -0.66
C ARG A 4 -3.96 -3.06 -0.88
N SER A 5 -5.22 -3.10 -0.46
CA SER A 5 -6.18 -4.07 -0.97
C SER A 5 -6.33 -3.80 -2.47
N ARG A 6 -5.37 -4.26 -3.28
CA ARG A 6 -5.55 -4.34 -4.72
C ARG A 6 -6.67 -5.35 -4.88
N LYS A 7 -7.88 -4.88 -5.17
CA LYS A 7 -8.95 -5.72 -5.72
C LYS A 7 -8.25 -6.59 -6.77
N ARG A 8 -8.17 -7.90 -6.52
CA ARG A 8 -7.34 -8.79 -7.34
C ARG A 8 -7.87 -8.65 -8.77
N ARG A 9 -7.12 -7.98 -9.63
CA ARG A 9 -7.41 -8.02 -11.07
C ARG A 9 -7.34 -9.49 -11.45
N HIS A 10 -8.36 -9.98 -12.14
CA HIS A 10 -8.42 -11.38 -12.50
C HIS A 10 -7.12 -11.77 -13.22
N VAL A 11 -6.44 -12.79 -12.70
CA VAL A 11 -5.15 -13.26 -13.25
C VAL A 11 -5.37 -14.01 -14.56
N ASP A 12 -6.56 -14.59 -14.73
CA ASP A 12 -6.99 -15.29 -15.95
C ASP A 12 -7.40 -14.32 -17.07
N LEU A 13 -7.00 -14.66 -18.30
CA LEU A 13 -7.20 -13.83 -19.50
C LEU A 13 -8.68 -13.66 -19.85
N ASN A 14 -9.47 -14.72 -19.75
CA ASN A 14 -10.90 -14.67 -20.10
C ASN A 14 -11.65 -13.81 -19.10
N SER A 15 -11.33 -13.97 -17.81
CA SER A 15 -11.87 -13.16 -16.74
C SER A 15 -11.47 -11.69 -16.86
N LEU A 16 -10.24 -11.39 -17.31
CA LEU A 16 -9.79 -10.04 -17.61
C LEU A 16 -10.57 -9.45 -18.80
N ALA A 17 -10.73 -10.20 -19.89
CA ALA A 17 -11.49 -9.76 -21.05
C ALA A 17 -12.95 -9.42 -20.69
N ALA A 18 -13.61 -10.29 -19.91
CA ALA A 18 -14.96 -10.05 -19.40
C ALA A 18 -15.02 -8.77 -18.54
N SER A 19 -14.02 -8.55 -17.67
CA SER A 19 -13.97 -7.33 -16.84
C SER A 19 -13.79 -6.05 -17.65
N ILE A 20 -12.98 -6.08 -18.72
CA ILE A 20 -12.76 -4.93 -19.60
C ILE A 20 -14.04 -4.57 -20.36
N VAL A 21 -14.76 -5.58 -20.88
CA VAL A 21 -16.05 -5.36 -21.54
C VAL A 21 -17.03 -4.76 -20.55
N ASN A 22 -17.19 -5.34 -19.37
CA ASN A 22 -18.10 -4.84 -18.35
C ASN A 22 -17.75 -3.41 -17.91
N ASP A 23 -16.46 -3.07 -17.75
CA ASP A 23 -16.02 -1.73 -17.42
C ASP A 23 -16.23 -0.71 -18.56
N SER A 24 -16.27 -1.18 -19.81
CA SER A 24 -16.47 -0.34 -21.00
C SER A 24 -17.93 -0.14 -21.36
N THR A 25 -18.82 -1.05 -20.94
CA THR A 25 -20.26 -1.01 -21.23
C THR A 25 -21.09 -0.44 -20.09
N ASP A 26 -20.62 -0.51 -18.84
CA ASP A 26 -21.29 0.13 -17.71
C ASP A 26 -20.99 1.65 -17.71
N GLU A 27 -21.86 2.44 -18.35
CA GLU A 27 -21.80 3.91 -18.30
C GLU A 27 -22.08 4.48 -16.89
N ASP A 28 -22.67 3.66 -15.99
CA ASP A 28 -23.13 4.04 -14.65
C ASP A 28 -22.44 3.26 -13.52
N LYS A 29 -21.12 3.08 -13.56
CA LYS A 29 -20.40 2.91 -12.28
C LYS A 29 -20.26 4.30 -11.66
N PRO A 30 -20.86 4.58 -10.50
CA PRO A 30 -20.44 5.75 -9.75
C PRO A 30 -18.94 5.65 -9.61
N THR A 31 -18.23 6.64 -10.12
CA THR A 31 -16.91 6.99 -9.61
C THR A 31 -17.14 7.44 -8.18
N GLU A 32 -17.46 6.48 -7.29
CA GLU A 32 -17.43 6.75 -5.87
C GLU A 32 -16.03 7.30 -5.65
N PRO A 33 -15.89 8.56 -5.20
CA PRO A 33 -14.58 9.05 -4.84
C PRO A 33 -14.08 8.02 -3.83
N ALA A 34 -12.87 7.51 -4.06
CA ALA A 34 -12.22 6.52 -3.23
C ALA A 34 -11.88 7.09 -1.82
N GLY A 35 -12.84 7.72 -1.16
CA GLY A 35 -12.90 7.80 0.28
C GLY A 35 -13.55 6.51 0.73
N ASP A 36 -12.79 5.67 1.43
CA ASP A 36 -13.21 4.37 1.97
C ASP A 36 -14.37 4.48 3.01
N GLY A 37 -15.43 5.24 2.76
CA GLY A 37 -16.41 5.68 3.75
C GLY A 37 -15.83 6.61 4.82
N LYS A 38 -14.64 7.17 4.59
CA LYS A 38 -13.92 8.00 5.56
C LYS A 38 -14.40 9.45 5.48
N ASP A 39 -14.64 10.08 6.63
CA ASP A 39 -14.94 11.51 6.74
C ASP A 39 -13.87 12.34 6.00
N PRO A 40 -14.25 13.14 4.98
CA PRO A 40 -13.32 13.97 4.22
C PRO A 40 -12.49 14.93 5.10
N ALA A 41 -13.08 15.47 6.17
CA ALA A 41 -12.39 16.36 7.09
C ALA A 41 -11.29 15.61 7.86
N ALA A 42 -11.56 14.37 8.27
CA ALA A 42 -10.59 13.52 8.95
C ALA A 42 -9.40 13.14 8.03
N VAL A 43 -9.68 12.85 6.75
CA VAL A 43 -8.63 12.57 5.75
C VAL A 43 -7.74 13.80 5.54
N ALA A 44 -8.34 14.98 5.38
CA ALA A 44 -7.62 16.23 5.21
C ALA A 44 -6.74 16.55 6.45
N LEU A 45 -7.28 16.36 7.64
CA LEU A 45 -6.56 16.54 8.90
C LEU A 45 -5.38 15.57 9.03
N GLY A 46 -5.61 14.28 8.77
CA GLY A 46 -4.57 13.25 8.80
C GLY A 46 -3.43 13.54 7.83
N ARG A 47 -3.75 13.98 6.62
CA ARG A 47 -2.74 14.42 5.63
C ARG A 47 -1.93 15.60 6.16
N ARG A 48 -2.59 16.62 6.71
CA ARG A 48 -1.90 17.80 7.27
C ARG A 48 -0.95 17.42 8.41
N GLY A 49 -1.40 16.53 9.31
CA GLY A 49 -0.58 15.99 10.39
C GLY A 49 0.62 15.20 9.89
N GLY A 50 0.41 14.31 8.90
CA GLY A 50 1.46 13.50 8.30
C GLY A 50 2.55 14.32 7.61
N LEU A 51 2.17 15.37 6.87
CA LEU A 51 3.13 16.28 6.22
C LEU A 51 4.03 16.98 7.25
N LYS A 52 3.45 17.47 8.34
CA LYS A 52 4.20 18.12 9.43
C LYS A 52 5.08 17.11 10.18
N GLY A 53 4.51 15.98 10.58
CA GLY A 53 5.20 14.97 11.38
C GLY A 53 6.32 14.24 10.63
N GLY A 54 6.11 13.97 9.34
CA GLY A 54 7.12 13.35 8.48
C GLY A 54 8.36 14.23 8.34
N ARG A 55 8.16 15.53 8.06
CA ARG A 55 9.26 16.50 7.97
C ARG A 55 9.98 16.67 9.31
N ALA A 56 9.23 16.84 10.39
CA ALA A 56 9.82 16.96 11.74
C ALA A 56 10.64 15.72 12.14
N ARG A 57 10.23 14.50 11.71
CA ARG A 57 11.03 13.29 11.92
C ARG A 57 12.30 13.30 11.06
N ALA A 58 12.20 13.70 9.79
CA ALA A 58 13.35 13.74 8.90
C ALA A 58 14.42 14.72 9.38
N ASP A 59 14.01 15.91 9.85
CA ASP A 59 14.91 16.95 10.35
C ASP A 59 15.63 16.54 11.65
N LYS A 60 15.02 15.67 12.46
CA LYS A 60 15.61 15.14 13.71
C LYS A 60 16.66 14.05 13.49
N LEU A 61 16.72 13.44 12.31
CA LEU A 61 17.60 12.31 12.05
C LEU A 61 18.96 12.78 11.53
N THR A 62 20.04 12.27 12.14
CA THR A 62 21.39 12.49 11.62
C THR A 62 21.63 11.68 10.34
N PRO A 63 22.66 12.01 9.52
CA PRO A 63 23.04 11.20 8.35
C PRO A 63 23.28 9.72 8.67
N GLU A 64 23.90 9.42 9.81
CA GLU A 64 24.21 8.07 10.26
C GLU A 64 22.93 7.30 10.59
N GLN A 65 22.02 7.92 11.34
CA GLN A 65 20.72 7.33 11.68
C GLN A 65 19.88 7.06 10.43
N ARG A 66 19.91 7.97 9.44
CA ARG A 66 19.24 7.75 8.15
C ARG A 66 19.83 6.56 7.40
N SER A 67 21.15 6.44 7.37
CA SER A 67 21.86 5.32 6.75
C SER A 67 21.54 3.99 7.42
N GLU A 68 21.48 3.96 8.76
CA GLU A 68 21.11 2.76 9.52
C GLU A 68 19.67 2.32 9.26
N ILE A 69 18.71 3.25 9.28
CA ILE A 69 17.30 2.96 8.97
C ILE A 69 17.17 2.38 7.55
N ALA A 70 17.87 2.96 6.57
CA ALA A 70 17.85 2.48 5.19
C ALA A 70 18.41 1.05 5.07
N ARG A 71 19.53 0.76 5.75
CA ARG A 71 20.11 -0.58 5.79
C ARG A 71 19.16 -1.61 6.39
N ARG A 72 18.54 -1.28 7.52
CA ARG A 72 17.54 -2.14 8.19
C ARG A 72 16.34 -2.38 7.26
N ALA A 73 15.82 -1.34 6.61
CA ALA A 73 14.72 -1.46 5.65
C ALA A 73 15.07 -2.36 4.45
N ALA A 74 16.28 -2.21 3.91
CA ALA A 74 16.77 -3.07 2.82
C ALA A 74 16.88 -4.53 3.28
N ALA A 75 17.45 -4.79 4.45
CA ALA A 75 17.55 -6.13 5.03
C ALA A 75 16.16 -6.76 5.19
N SER A 76 15.18 -6.04 5.74
CA SER A 76 13.80 -6.54 5.86
C SER A 76 13.12 -6.79 4.51
N ARG A 77 13.40 -5.98 3.49
CA ARG A 77 12.81 -6.15 2.14
C ARG A 77 13.38 -7.37 1.43
N TRP A 78 14.68 -7.65 1.61
CA TRP A 78 15.40 -8.72 0.91
C TRP A 78 15.58 -9.99 1.74
N ALA A 79 15.20 -9.98 3.02
CA ALA A 79 15.14 -11.18 3.83
C ALA A 79 14.21 -12.20 3.15
N LYS A 80 14.78 -13.35 2.78
CA LYS A 80 13.97 -14.50 2.35
C LYS A 80 13.10 -14.90 3.53
N LYS A 81 11.80 -15.01 3.29
CA LYS A 81 10.85 -15.54 4.27
C LYS A 81 11.34 -16.94 4.64
N ALA A 82 11.87 -17.10 5.85
CA ALA A 82 12.15 -18.41 6.38
C ALA A 82 10.78 -19.06 6.62
N GLU A 83 10.36 -19.91 5.70
CA GLU A 83 9.22 -20.79 5.94
C GLU A 83 9.57 -21.69 7.14
N PRO A 84 8.68 -21.82 8.14
CA PRO A 84 8.93 -22.74 9.24
C PRO A 84 8.99 -24.15 8.66
N VAL A 85 10.18 -24.76 8.70
CA VAL A 85 10.32 -26.18 8.36
C VAL A 85 9.64 -26.96 9.47
N GLU A 86 8.38 -27.34 9.25
CA GLU A 86 7.72 -28.37 10.05
C GLU A 86 8.59 -29.63 9.96
N LYS A 87 9.24 -29.97 11.08
CA LYS A 87 9.91 -31.25 11.24
C LYS A 87 8.83 -32.32 11.22
N ARG A 88 8.67 -32.99 10.07
CA ARG A 88 7.91 -34.23 10.00
C ARG A 88 8.70 -35.30 10.76
N ALA A 89 8.09 -35.79 11.84
CA ALA A 89 8.55 -36.92 12.62
C ALA A 89 8.40 -38.23 11.84
#